data_AF-A0A7K0VH58-F1
#
_entry.id   AF-A0A7K0VH58-F1
#
_cell.length_a   1.000
_cell.length_b   1.000
_cell.length_c   1.000
_cell.angle_alpha   90.00
_cell.angle_beta   90.00
_cell.angle_gamma   90.00
#
_symmetry.space_group_name_H-M   'P 1'
#
loop_
_entity.id
_entity.type
_entity.pdbx_description
1 polymer ?
#
loop_
_entity_poly.entity_id
_entity_poly.type
_entity_poly.pdbx_seq_one_letter_code
_entity_poly.pdbx_strand_id
1 'polypeptide(L)'
;MKTDLCELLGIEYPIIQTGMGWVAGPRLTSATSNAGGLGILASATMDFAELSAAVADVKGRTTKPFGVNMRADSADVGDRVQLLIDHQVRVASFAQAPKEALISRLHDGGVLVVPSIGAKRHAEKVLQWGVDAVLVQGGEGGGHTGSVPTTILLPQ
;
A
#
# COMPACT_ATOMS: atom_id res chain seq x y z
N MET A 1 -21.34 7.37 -1.90
CA MET A 1 -21.05 6.40 -2.99
C MET A 1 -20.21 5.29 -2.36
N LYS A 2 -20.65 4.03 -2.40
CA LYS A 2 -19.87 2.87 -1.96
C LYS A 2 -19.46 2.09 -3.21
N THR A 3 -18.19 1.71 -3.30
CA THR A 3 -17.61 0.92 -4.39
C THR A 3 -17.01 -0.37 -3.85
N ASP A 4 -16.70 -1.33 -4.72
CA ASP A 4 -16.01 -2.57 -4.33
C ASP A 4 -14.69 -2.29 -3.60
N LEU A 5 -14.00 -1.19 -3.95
CA LEU A 5 -12.80 -0.74 -3.25
C LEU A 5 -13.10 -0.30 -1.80
N CYS A 6 -14.20 0.42 -1.58
CA CYS A 6 -14.62 0.81 -0.23
C CYS A 6 -14.93 -0.42 0.64
N GLU A 7 -15.60 -1.42 0.07
CA GLU A 7 -15.93 -2.67 0.77
C GLU A 7 -14.69 -3.51 1.05
N LEU A 8 -13.83 -3.68 0.05
CA LEU A 8 -12.56 -4.40 0.18
C LEU A 8 -11.68 -3.76 1.26
N LEU A 9 -11.53 -2.44 1.28
CA LEU A 9 -10.61 -1.77 2.20
C LEU A 9 -11.23 -1.41 3.55
N GLY A 10 -12.55 -1.41 3.66
CA GLY A 10 -13.26 -0.94 4.86
C GLY A 10 -13.21 0.59 5.03
N ILE A 11 -13.24 1.34 3.93
CA ILE A 11 -13.14 2.81 3.92
C ILE A 11 -14.43 3.47 3.42
N GLU A 12 -14.60 4.76 3.71
CA GLU A 12 -15.81 5.52 3.37
C GLU A 12 -15.74 6.09 1.95
N TYR A 13 -14.58 6.65 1.58
CA TYR A 13 -14.33 7.26 0.28
C TYR A 13 -13.31 6.44 -0.51
N PRO A 14 -13.51 6.20 -1.82
CA PRO A 14 -12.56 5.49 -2.67
C PRO A 14 -11.37 6.39 -3.04
N ILE A 15 -10.74 7.00 -2.03
CA ILE A 15 -9.64 7.95 -2.16
C ILE A 15 -8.47 7.42 -1.36
N ILE A 16 -7.33 7.28 -2.03
CA ILE A 16 -6.09 6.76 -1.45
C ILE A 16 -5.04 7.86 -1.47
N GLN A 17 -4.50 8.21 -0.30
CA GLN A 17 -3.22 8.91 -0.20
C GLN A 17 -2.13 7.85 -0.26
N THR A 18 -1.41 7.77 -1.39
CA THR A 18 -0.36 6.76 -1.58
C THR A 18 0.96 7.12 -0.90
N GLY A 19 1.80 6.12 -0.64
CA GLY A 19 3.10 6.30 -0.01
C GLY A 19 4.02 7.22 -0.83
N MET A 20 4.48 8.29 -0.19
CA MET A 20 5.46 9.23 -0.72
C MET A 20 6.61 9.34 0.29
N GLY A 21 7.82 8.93 -0.09
CA GLY A 21 8.99 8.99 0.80
C GLY A 21 9.17 10.38 1.40
N TRP A 22 9.50 10.46 2.69
CA TRP A 22 9.61 11.69 3.49
C TRP A 22 8.32 12.51 3.70
N VAL A 23 7.30 12.35 2.86
CA VAL A 23 6.06 13.15 2.91
C VAL A 23 4.96 12.40 3.66
N ALA A 24 4.77 11.12 3.34
CA ALA A 24 3.71 10.28 3.90
C ALA A 24 4.12 9.67 5.24
N GLY A 25 4.30 10.51 6.25
CA GLY A 25 4.51 10.12 7.65
C GLY A 25 3.20 9.94 8.44
N PRO A 26 3.29 9.60 9.74
CA PRO A 26 2.13 9.22 10.55
C PRO A 26 0.99 10.24 10.59
N ARG A 27 1.31 11.53 10.61
CA ARG A 27 0.31 12.62 10.65
C ARG A 27 -0.53 12.68 9.38
N LEU A 28 0.07 12.57 8.20
CA LEU A 28 -0.66 12.61 6.93
C LEU A 28 -1.52 11.34 6.78
N THR A 29 -0.91 10.17 7.02
CA THR A 29 -1.60 8.88 6.91
C THR A 29 -2.82 8.81 7.82
N SER A 30 -2.66 9.12 9.11
CA SER A 30 -3.78 9.11 10.05
C SER A 30 -4.84 10.16 9.74
N ALA A 31 -4.47 11.35 9.27
CA ALA A 31 -5.43 12.37 8.87
C ALA A 31 -6.30 11.93 7.68
N THR A 32 -5.70 11.31 6.65
CA THR A 32 -6.43 10.74 5.51
C THR A 32 -7.38 9.63 5.95
N SER A 33 -6.89 8.69 6.79
CA SER A 33 -7.73 7.62 7.32
C SER A 33 -8.90 8.16 8.15
N ASN A 34 -8.64 9.13 9.05
CA ASN A 34 -9.66 9.80 9.86
C ASN A 34 -10.72 10.51 9.00
N ALA A 35 -10.32 11.08 7.86
CA ALA A 35 -11.23 11.69 6.88
C ALA A 35 -12.05 10.68 6.07
N GLY A 36 -11.82 9.37 6.21
CA GLY A 36 -12.61 8.31 5.57
C GLY A 36 -11.99 7.72 4.31
N GLY A 37 -10.82 8.19 3.87
CA GLY A 37 -10.03 7.54 2.82
C GLY A 37 -9.09 6.46 3.37
N LEU A 38 -8.18 5.96 2.52
CA LEU A 38 -7.04 5.15 2.97
C LEU A 38 -5.76 5.98 2.95
N GLY A 39 -5.19 6.25 4.12
CA GLY A 39 -3.81 6.74 4.21
C GLY A 39 -2.81 5.60 4.06
N ILE A 40 -1.70 5.82 3.34
CA ILE A 40 -0.60 4.86 3.22
C ILE A 40 0.70 5.51 3.72
N LEU A 41 1.26 4.94 4.79
CA LEU A 41 2.55 5.33 5.37
C LEU A 41 3.70 4.90 4.45
N ALA A 42 4.64 5.80 4.15
CA ALA A 42 5.81 5.46 3.35
C ALA A 42 6.95 4.95 4.25
N SER A 43 7.33 3.67 4.08
CA SER A 43 8.42 3.06 4.86
C SER A 43 9.76 3.01 4.12
N ALA A 44 9.80 3.39 2.84
CA ALA A 44 10.98 3.21 1.98
C ALA A 44 12.23 3.98 2.46
N THR A 45 12.04 5.03 3.27
CA THR A 45 13.12 5.88 3.81
C THR A 45 13.41 5.59 5.28
N MET A 46 12.75 4.57 5.86
CA MET A 46 12.82 4.23 7.28
C MET A 46 13.59 2.94 7.48
N ASP A 47 14.40 2.87 8.52
CA ASP A 47 14.83 1.59 9.08
C ASP A 47 13.67 0.86 9.79
N PHE A 48 13.93 -0.34 10.31
CA PHE A 48 12.88 -1.14 10.97
C PHE A 48 12.36 -0.49 12.25
N ALA A 49 13.23 0.13 13.06
CA ALA A 49 12.85 0.76 14.32
C ALA A 49 12.00 2.02 14.07
N GLU A 50 12.38 2.82 13.08
CA GLU A 50 11.62 3.98 12.61
C GLU A 50 10.25 3.56 12.07
N LEU A 51 10.18 2.48 11.28
CA LEU A 51 8.90 1.95 10.79
C LEU A 51 8.01 1.48 11.94
N SER A 52 8.55 0.72 12.90
CA SER A 52 7.81 0.25 14.06
C SER A 52 7.22 1.41 14.87
N ALA A 53 8.04 2.44 15.14
CA ALA A 53 7.58 3.65 15.82
C ALA A 53 6.52 4.41 15.00
N ALA A 54 6.68 4.52 13.69
CA ALA A 54 5.73 5.19 12.81
C ALA A 54 4.38 4.47 12.73
N VAL A 55 4.36 3.13 12.66
CA VAL A 55 3.13 2.32 12.70
C VAL A 55 2.41 2.50 14.05
N ALA A 56 3.16 2.48 15.15
CA ALA A 56 2.60 2.73 16.48
C ALA A 56 1.99 4.14 16.59
N ASP A 57 2.65 5.17 16.04
CA ASP A 57 2.13 6.54 16.02
C ASP A 57 0.84 6.65 15.20
N VAL A 58 0.75 6.02 14.02
CA VAL A 58 -0.51 5.99 13.24
C VAL A 58 -1.63 5.35 14.05
N LYS A 59 -1.38 4.19 14.67
CA LYS A 59 -2.36 3.50 15.53
C LYS A 59 -2.79 4.32 16.74
N GLY A 60 -1.89 5.14 17.30
CA GLY A 60 -2.22 6.08 18.37
C GLY A 60 -3.13 7.24 17.92
N ARG A 61 -3.20 7.53 16.62
CA ARG A 61 -3.96 8.66 16.04
C ARG A 61 -5.26 8.27 15.35
N THR A 62 -5.42 6.99 14.98
CA THR A 62 -6.62 6.52 14.29
C THR A 62 -6.92 5.06 14.59
N THR A 63 -8.21 4.76 14.71
CA THR A 63 -8.75 3.38 14.72
C THR A 63 -9.22 2.94 13.33
N LYS A 64 -9.20 3.84 12.34
CA LYS A 64 -9.62 3.55 10.96
C LYS A 64 -8.51 2.84 10.18
N PRO A 65 -8.85 2.09 9.12
CA PRO A 65 -7.87 1.38 8.30
C PRO A 65 -6.80 2.30 7.70
N PHE A 66 -5.56 1.82 7.64
CA PHE A 66 -4.45 2.46 6.94
C PHE A 66 -3.56 1.39 6.31
N GLY A 67 -2.72 1.80 5.36
CA GLY A 67 -1.73 0.94 4.73
C GLY A 67 -0.30 1.37 5.01
N VAL A 68 0.65 0.51 4.63
CA VAL A 68 2.08 0.80 4.64
C VAL A 68 2.65 0.44 3.27
N ASN A 69 3.38 1.36 2.65
CA ASN A 69 4.12 1.12 1.42
C ASN A 69 5.53 0.63 1.75
N MET A 70 5.91 -0.51 1.18
CA MET A 70 7.18 -1.19 1.41
C MET A 70 7.92 -1.48 0.11
N ARG A 71 9.21 -1.74 0.26
CA ARG A 71 10.08 -2.26 -0.77
C ARG A 71 10.19 -3.78 -0.62
N ALA A 72 9.81 -4.52 -1.67
CA ALA A 72 9.87 -5.97 -1.65
C ALA A 72 11.32 -6.51 -1.63
N ASP A 73 12.30 -5.67 -1.97
CA ASP A 73 13.72 -5.97 -2.02
C ASP A 73 14.50 -5.52 -0.76
N SER A 74 13.82 -5.00 0.27
CA SER A 74 14.46 -4.71 1.54
C SER A 74 14.97 -5.98 2.23
N ALA A 75 16.17 -5.93 2.79
CA ALA A 75 16.77 -7.08 3.49
C ALA A 75 15.95 -7.56 4.69
N ASP A 76 15.22 -6.64 5.34
CA ASP A 76 14.36 -6.85 6.51
C ASP A 76 12.87 -7.02 6.14
N VAL A 77 12.53 -7.27 4.86
CA VAL A 77 11.13 -7.32 4.40
C VAL A 77 10.28 -8.35 5.16
N GLY A 78 10.88 -9.46 5.59
CA GLY A 78 10.21 -10.48 6.38
C GLY A 78 9.75 -9.98 7.75
N ASP A 79 10.58 -9.17 8.41
CA ASP A 79 10.27 -8.57 9.71
C ASP A 79 9.24 -7.46 9.55
N ARG A 80 9.33 -6.67 8.48
CA ARG A 80 8.32 -5.65 8.15
C ARG A 80 6.94 -6.27 7.90
N VAL A 81 6.88 -7.40 7.21
CA VAL A 81 5.63 -8.14 7.02
C VAL A 81 5.07 -8.61 8.37
N GLN A 82 5.92 -9.17 9.24
CA GLN A 82 5.46 -9.59 10.56
C GLN A 82 4.90 -8.41 11.37
N LEU A 83 5.58 -7.26 11.36
CA LEU A 83 5.11 -6.03 12.00
C LEU A 83 3.73 -5.60 11.48
N LEU A 84 3.52 -5.64 10.16
CA LEU A 84 2.22 -5.30 9.56
C LEU A 84 1.11 -6.24 10.04
N ILE A 85 1.40 -7.54 10.14
CA ILE A 85 0.47 -8.57 10.61
C ILE A 85 0.15 -8.36 12.09
N ASP A 86 1.18 -8.22 12.94
CA ASP A 86 1.03 -8.06 14.40
C ASP A 86 0.21 -6.81 14.75
N HIS A 87 0.40 -5.74 13.97
CA HIS A 87 -0.37 -4.51 14.12
C HIS A 87 -1.67 -4.49 13.33
N GLN A 88 -2.05 -5.56 12.61
CA GLN A 88 -3.27 -5.61 11.80
C GLN A 88 -3.40 -4.39 10.86
N VAL A 89 -2.31 -4.07 10.16
CA VAL A 89 -2.31 -3.04 9.11
C VAL A 89 -3.22 -3.53 7.98
N ARG A 90 -4.06 -2.65 7.41
CA ARG A 90 -5.07 -3.10 6.44
C ARG A 90 -4.45 -3.47 5.09
N VAL A 91 -3.50 -2.66 4.63
CA VAL A 91 -2.91 -2.78 3.29
C VAL A 91 -1.39 -2.77 3.35
N ALA A 92 -0.77 -3.77 2.73
CA ALA A 92 0.61 -3.74 2.29
C ALA A 92 0.66 -3.27 0.83
N SER A 93 1.20 -2.09 0.61
CA SER A 93 1.44 -1.55 -0.74
C SER A 93 2.90 -1.73 -1.13
N PHE A 94 3.17 -1.93 -2.41
CA PHE A 94 4.54 -2.13 -2.92
C PHE A 94 4.79 -1.33 -4.19
N ALA A 95 5.93 -0.61 -4.24
CA ALA A 95 6.37 0.07 -5.47
C ALA A 95 6.86 -0.92 -6.54
N GLN A 96 7.41 -2.06 -6.11
CA GLN A 96 7.72 -3.21 -6.95
C GLN A 96 7.04 -4.42 -6.35
N ALA A 97 6.25 -5.13 -7.16
CA ALA A 97 5.42 -6.21 -6.66
C ALA A 97 6.23 -7.30 -5.93
N PRO A 98 5.74 -7.79 -4.79
CA PRO A 98 6.40 -8.86 -4.05
C PRO A 98 6.22 -10.21 -4.75
N LYS A 99 7.00 -11.22 -4.33
CA LYS A 99 6.82 -12.61 -4.78
C LYS A 99 5.66 -13.28 -4.04
N GLU A 100 5.12 -14.35 -4.64
CA GLU A 100 4.00 -15.16 -4.13
C GLU A 100 4.13 -15.55 -2.65
N ALA A 101 5.32 -15.96 -2.21
CA ALA A 101 5.55 -16.35 -0.82
C ALA A 101 5.30 -15.21 0.20
N LEU A 102 5.61 -13.96 -0.17
CA LEU A 102 5.36 -12.81 0.69
C LEU A 102 3.87 -12.43 0.70
N ILE A 103 3.21 -12.57 -0.47
CA ILE A 103 1.77 -12.36 -0.61
C ILE A 103 1.01 -13.35 0.29
N SER A 104 1.35 -14.64 0.20
CA SER A 104 0.76 -15.67 1.06
C SER A 104 0.91 -15.35 2.54
N ARG A 105 2.12 -14.95 3.00
CA ARG A 105 2.34 -14.58 4.40
C ARG A 105 1.48 -13.39 4.85
N LEU A 106 1.31 -12.39 3.99
CA LEU A 106 0.46 -11.23 4.28
C LEU A 106 -1.02 -11.63 4.37
N HIS A 107 -1.48 -12.49 3.45
CA HIS A 107 -2.84 -13.02 3.47
C HIS A 107 -3.13 -13.91 4.68
N ASP A 108 -2.19 -14.77 5.09
CA ASP A 108 -2.30 -15.59 6.30
C ASP A 108 -2.50 -14.72 7.55
N GLY A 109 -1.95 -13.51 7.55
CA GLY A 109 -2.15 -12.50 8.60
C GLY A 109 -3.31 -11.53 8.37
N GLY A 110 -4.12 -11.70 7.31
CA GLY A 110 -5.27 -10.85 7.00
C GLY A 110 -4.94 -9.47 6.42
N VAL A 111 -3.71 -9.27 5.93
CA VAL A 111 -3.26 -8.02 5.31
C VAL A 111 -3.48 -8.09 3.79
N LEU A 112 -4.18 -7.10 3.24
CA LEU A 112 -4.42 -7.01 1.79
C LEU A 112 -3.17 -6.51 1.07
N VAL A 113 -2.90 -7.06 -0.11
CA VAL A 113 -1.74 -6.72 -0.92
C VAL A 113 -2.16 -5.91 -2.15
N VAL A 114 -1.64 -4.68 -2.23
CA VAL A 114 -2.00 -3.72 -3.30
C VAL A 114 -0.73 -3.08 -3.90
N PRO A 115 -0.07 -3.74 -4.86
CA PRO A 115 1.11 -3.18 -5.53
C PRO A 115 0.74 -2.07 -6.52
N SER A 116 1.70 -1.19 -6.76
CA SER A 116 1.65 -0.23 -7.86
C SER A 116 2.08 -0.87 -9.17
N ILE A 117 1.38 -0.53 -10.27
CA ILE A 117 1.68 -0.99 -11.62
C ILE A 117 1.75 0.20 -12.59
N GLY A 118 2.73 0.16 -13.50
CA GLY A 118 2.91 1.16 -14.56
C GLY A 118 2.75 0.62 -15.98
N ALA A 119 2.28 -0.63 -16.15
CA ALA A 119 2.05 -1.27 -17.44
C ALA A 119 1.06 -2.44 -17.31
N LYS A 120 0.29 -2.72 -18.37
CA LYS A 120 -0.69 -3.83 -18.43
C LYS A 120 -0.08 -5.18 -18.02
N ARG A 121 1.09 -5.52 -18.57
CA ARG A 121 1.81 -6.76 -18.25
C ARG A 121 2.13 -6.92 -16.76
N HIS A 122 2.30 -5.82 -16.02
CA HIS A 122 2.53 -5.88 -14.58
C HIS A 122 1.24 -6.26 -13.86
N ALA A 123 0.09 -5.70 -14.25
CA ALA A 123 -1.22 -6.06 -13.71
C ALA A 123 -1.55 -7.55 -13.96
N GLU A 124 -1.35 -8.03 -15.19
CA GLU A 124 -1.52 -9.45 -15.55
C GLU A 124 -0.65 -10.37 -14.68
N LYS A 125 0.60 -9.96 -14.42
CA LYS A 125 1.55 -10.75 -13.63
C LYS A 125 1.16 -10.82 -12.15
N VAL A 126 0.84 -9.68 -11.54
CA VAL A 126 0.50 -9.66 -10.11
C VAL A 126 -0.87 -10.29 -9.83
N LEU A 127 -1.79 -10.25 -10.81
CA LEU A 127 -3.06 -10.97 -10.73
C LEU A 127 -2.84 -12.49 -10.62
N GLN A 128 -1.90 -13.05 -11.40
CA GLN A 128 -1.52 -14.48 -11.29
C GLN A 128 -0.96 -14.83 -9.91
N TRP A 129 -0.40 -13.86 -9.20
CA TRP A 129 0.14 -14.03 -7.84
C TRP A 129 -0.90 -13.84 -6.74
N GLY A 130 -2.14 -13.47 -7.10
CA GLY A 130 -3.26 -13.38 -6.17
C GLY A 130 -3.37 -12.06 -5.39
N VAL A 131 -2.83 -10.94 -5.88
CA VAL A 131 -3.02 -9.64 -5.19
C VAL A 131 -4.49 -9.22 -5.16
N ASP A 132 -4.87 -8.43 -4.14
CA ASP A 132 -6.27 -8.06 -3.90
C ASP A 132 -6.76 -6.89 -4.78
N ALA A 133 -5.84 -5.99 -5.14
CA ALA A 133 -6.08 -4.86 -6.04
C ALA A 133 -4.75 -4.35 -6.61
N VAL A 134 -4.80 -3.41 -7.56
CA VAL A 134 -3.60 -2.72 -8.07
C VAL A 134 -3.78 -1.20 -8.07
N LEU A 135 -2.71 -0.48 -7.77
CA LEU A 135 -2.65 0.97 -7.99
C LEU A 135 -2.10 1.25 -9.38
N VAL A 136 -2.95 1.70 -10.30
CA VAL A 136 -2.55 2.05 -11.67
C VAL A 136 -1.90 3.43 -11.68
N GLN A 137 -0.60 3.49 -12.01
CA GLN A 137 0.17 4.72 -12.05
C GLN A 137 0.59 5.05 -13.48
N GLY A 138 0.02 6.12 -14.03
CA GLY A 138 0.46 6.67 -15.31
C GLY A 138 1.83 7.36 -15.21
N GLY A 139 2.46 7.54 -16.37
CA GLY A 139 3.77 8.17 -16.49
C GLY A 139 3.84 9.63 -16.03
N GLU A 140 2.69 10.32 -15.99
CA GLU A 140 2.54 11.67 -15.45
C GLU A 140 2.58 11.75 -13.91
N GLY A 141 2.59 10.60 -13.22
CA GLY A 141 2.75 10.56 -11.77
C GLY A 141 4.13 11.03 -11.29
N GLY A 142 4.24 11.35 -10.00
CA GLY A 142 5.52 11.66 -9.37
C GLY A 142 6.34 10.42 -8.98
N GLY A 143 7.66 10.57 -8.90
CA GLY A 143 8.58 9.51 -8.47
C GLY A 143 8.96 8.53 -9.59
N HIS A 144 9.15 7.26 -9.24
CA HIS A 144 9.42 6.21 -10.23
C HIS A 144 8.10 5.75 -10.86
N THR A 145 7.93 6.01 -12.15
CA THR A 145 6.69 5.72 -12.89
C THR A 145 6.93 4.82 -14.11
N GLY A 146 5.84 4.32 -14.69
CA GLY A 146 5.85 3.73 -16.03
C GLY A 146 5.93 4.79 -17.12
N SER A 147 5.91 4.37 -18.39
CA SER A 147 5.94 5.28 -19.54
C SER A 147 4.57 5.52 -20.18
N VAL A 148 3.52 4.84 -19.71
CA VAL A 148 2.17 4.90 -20.30
C VAL A 148 1.31 5.89 -19.51
N PRO A 149 0.64 6.87 -20.15
CA PRO A 149 -0.24 7.81 -19.45
C PRO A 149 -1.43 7.12 -18.77
N THR A 150 -1.95 7.67 -17.66
CA THR A 150 -3.07 7.04 -16.91
C THR A 150 -4.30 6.84 -17.79
N THR A 151 -4.62 7.82 -18.63
CA THR A 151 -5.78 7.75 -19.55
C THR A 151 -5.69 6.63 -20.57
N ILE A 152 -4.48 6.13 -20.85
CA ILE A 152 -4.22 5.03 -21.77
C ILE A 152 -4.04 3.70 -21.01
N LEU A 153 -3.41 3.74 -19.83
CA LEU A 153 -3.13 2.55 -19.03
C LEU A 153 -4.38 2.00 -18.31
N LEU A 154 -5.20 2.88 -17.73
CA LEU A 154 -6.37 2.49 -16.94
C LEU A 154 -7.43 1.68 -17.71
N PRO A 155 -7.76 1.96 -18.99
CA PRO A 155 -8.77 1.18 -19.72
C PRO A 155 -8.26 -0.16 -20.31
N GLN A 156 -6.99 -0.53 -20.13
CA GLN A 156 -6.40 -1.78 -20.67
C GLN A 156 -6.60 -2.98 -19.76
#